data_AF-A0A662JE14-F1
#
_entry.id   AF-A0A662JE14-F1
#
_cell.length_a   1.000
_cell.length_b   1.000
_cell.length_c   1.000
_cell.angle_alpha   90.00
_cell.angle_beta   90.00
_cell.angle_gamma   90.00
#
_symmetry.space_group_name_H-M   'P 1'
#
loop_
_entity.id
_entity.type
_entity.pdbx_description
1 polymer ?
#
loop_
_entity_poly.entity_id
_entity_poly.type
_entity_poly.pdbx_seq_one_letter_code
_entity_poly.pdbx_strand_id
1 'polypeptide(L)' 'MPSKAELKIITVHLPEGYIKGLDQLVEAKLYPNRSEAIRVAVRDLLRKELWEMPRRLEPVKMYG' A
#
# COMPACT_ATOMS: atom_id res chain seq x y z
N MET A 1 19.63 13.23 4.93
CA MET A 1 19.26 11.84 4.54
C MET A 1 17.97 11.52 5.26
N PRO A 2 16.89 11.07 4.60
CA PRO A 2 15.72 10.65 5.34
C PRO A 2 16.15 9.52 6.27
N SER A 3 16.06 9.75 7.57
CA SER A 3 16.26 8.74 8.60
C SER A 3 15.36 7.54 8.28
N LYS A 4 15.95 6.34 8.29
CA LYS A 4 15.29 5.01 8.27
C LYS A 4 13.76 5.12 8.32
N ALA A 5 13.10 4.97 7.17
CA ALA A 5 11.65 5.15 7.02
C ALA A 5 10.91 4.49 8.19
N GLU A 6 10.36 5.32 9.06
CA GLU A 6 9.80 4.88 10.33
C GLU A 6 8.43 4.25 10.05
N LEU A 7 8.33 2.92 10.24
CA LEU A 7 7.07 2.21 10.09
C LEU A 7 6.13 2.63 11.23
N LYS A 8 4.96 3.15 10.88
CA LYS A 8 3.90 3.49 11.84
C LYS A 8 2.89 2.35 11.92
N ILE A 9 2.46 2.02 13.13
CA ILE A 9 1.37 1.05 13.35
C ILE A 9 0.05 1.74 13.00
N ILE A 10 -0.74 1.08 12.15
CA ILE A 10 -2.11 1.48 11.83
C ILE A 10 -3.04 0.33 12.20
N THR A 11 -4.21 0.67 12.74
CA THR A 11 -5.29 -0.31 13.01
C THR A 11 -6.37 -0.12 11.97
N VAL A 12 -6.75 -1.21 11.29
CA VAL A 12 -7.80 -1.22 10.27
C VAL A 12 -8.75 -2.38 10.54
N HIS A 13 -10.02 -2.20 10.20
CA HIS A 13 -11.02 -3.28 10.23
C HIS A 13 -11.19 -3.83 8.82
N LEU A 14 -11.07 -5.14 8.65
CA LEU A 14 -11.25 -5.83 7.38
C LEU A 14 -12.32 -6.91 7.53
N PRO A 15 -13.11 -7.18 6.47
CA PRO A 15 -14.00 -8.34 6.45
C PRO A 15 -13.23 -9.65 6.70
N GLU A 16 -13.86 -10.61 7.39
CA GLU A 16 -13.21 -11.88 7.75
C GLU A 16 -12.65 -12.63 6.54
N GLY A 17 -13.34 -12.59 5.39
CA GLY A 17 -12.89 -13.24 4.16
C GLY A 17 -11.52 -12.73 3.69
N TYR A 18 -11.23 -11.44 3.89
CA TYR A 18 -9.93 -10.86 3.50
C TYR A 18 -8.83 -11.27 4.47
N ILE A 19 -9.15 -11.36 5.76
CA ILE A 19 -8.21 -11.86 6.77
C ILE A 19 -7.83 -13.31 6.46
N LYS A 20 -8.82 -14.16 6.14
CA LYS A 20 -8.59 -15.55 5.71
C LYS A 20 -7.75 -15.64 4.44
N GLY A 21 -8.03 -14.78 3.46
CA GLY A 21 -7.20 -14.71 2.24
C GLY A 21 -5.74 -14.33 2.54
N LEU A 22 -5.51 -13.36 3.43
CA LEU A 22 -4.17 -13.00 3.89
C LEU A 22 -3.48 -14.15 4.62
N ASP A 23 -4.20 -14.94 5.41
CA ASP A 23 -3.66 -16.14 6.05
C ASP A 23 -3.20 -17.18 5.04
N GLN A 24 -4.01 -17.47 4.04
CA GLN A 24 -3.66 -18.43 2.98
C GLN A 24 -2.39 -17.99 2.23
N LEU A 25 -2.21 -16.69 1.99
CA LEU A 25 -1.01 -16.15 1.36
C LEU A 25 0.25 -16.37 2.21
N VAL A 26 0.13 -16.27 3.54
CA VAL A 26 1.24 -16.51 4.47
C VAL A 26 1.52 -18.00 4.62
N GLU A 27 0.47 -18.83 4.73
CA GLU A 27 0.57 -20.29 4.82
C GLU A 27 1.21 -20.89 3.57
N ALA A 28 0.87 -20.37 2.39
CA ALA A 28 1.50 -20.72 1.12
C ALA A 28 2.95 -20.21 0.98
N LYS A 29 3.51 -19.56 2.01
CA LYS A 29 4.86 -18.97 2.04
C LYS A 29 5.12 -17.93 0.95
N LEU A 30 4.07 -17.33 0.39
CA LEU A 30 4.18 -16.25 -0.59
C LEU A 30 4.58 -14.93 0.10
N TYR A 31 4.15 -14.75 1.34
CA TYR A 31 4.54 -13.62 2.17
C TYR A 31 4.96 -14.09 3.57
N PRO A 32 5.93 -13.41 4.21
CA PRO A 32 6.42 -13.82 5.53
C PRO A 32 5.39 -13.59 6.65
N ASN A 33 4.47 -12.64 6.48
CA ASN A 33 3.39 -12.34 7.44
C ASN A 33 2.32 -11.47 6.77
N ARG A 34 1.16 -11.33 7.46
CA ARG A 34 0.04 -10.51 7.00
C ARG A 34 0.44 -9.04 6.78
N SER A 35 1.27 -8.48 7.65
CA SER A 35 1.70 -7.08 7.55
C SER A 35 2.55 -6.80 6.31
N GLU A 36 3.35 -7.75 5.85
CA GLU A 36 4.11 -7.64 4.59
C GLU A 36 3.16 -7.72 3.39
N ALA A 37 2.22 -8.66 3.39
CA ALA A 37 1.22 -8.78 2.33
C ALA A 37 0.36 -7.50 2.20
N ILE A 38 -0.07 -6.92 3.33
CA ILE A 38 -0.80 -5.66 3.37
C ILE A 38 0.07 -4.51 2.83
N ARG A 39 1.33 -4.41 3.25
CA ARG A 39 2.25 -3.37 2.76
C ARG A 39 2.47 -3.46 1.25
N VAL A 40 2.58 -4.67 0.71
CA VAL A 40 2.69 -4.93 -0.73
C VAL A 40 1.43 -4.48 -1.46
N ALA A 41 0.25 -4.88 -0.99
CA ALA A 41 -1.03 -4.46 -1.58
C ALA A 41 -1.20 -2.93 -1.57
N VAL A 42 -0.87 -2.26 -0.45
CA VAL A 42 -0.93 -0.80 -0.34
C VAL A 42 0.07 -0.13 -1.29
N ARG A 43 1.31 -0.62 -1.37
CA ARG A 43 2.32 -0.07 -2.30
C ARG A 43 1.85 -0.20 -3.74
N ASP A 44 1.34 -1.37 -4.13
CA ASP A 44 0.94 -1.63 -5.50
C ASP A 44 -0.30 -0.79 -5.88
N LEU A 45 -1.22 -0.59 -4.93
CA LEU A 45 -2.34 0.35 -5.07
C LEU A 45 -1.85 1.79 -5.27
N LEU A 46 -0.95 2.29 -4.41
CA LEU A 46 -0.40 3.64 -4.53
C LEU A 46 0.37 3.83 -5.85
N ARG A 47 1.16 2.83 -6.25
CA ARG A 47 1.89 2.88 -7.51
C ARG A 47 0.92 3.01 -8.68
N LYS A 48 -0.11 2.18 -8.73
CA LYS A 48 -1.10 2.16 -9.81
C LYS A 48 -1.93 3.44 -9.88
N GLU A 49 -2.44 3.92 -8.74
CA GLU A 49 -3.43 5.00 -8.71
C GLU A 49 -2.79 6.40 -8.56
N LEU A 50 -1.60 6.51 -7.98
CA LEU A 50 -0.96 7.80 -7.67
C LEU A 50 0.33 8.06 -8.47
N TRP A 51 1.18 7.06 -8.69
CA TRP A 51 2.52 7.27 -9.26
C TRP A 51 2.62 6.96 -10.75
N GLU A 52 1.91 5.95 -11.23
CA GLU A 52 1.89 5.55 -12.65
C GLU A 52 0.78 6.24 -13.44
N MET A 53 -0.04 7.07 -12.80
CA MET A 53 -0.95 7.97 -13.49
C MET A 53 -0.10 9.15 -14.01
N PRO A 54 0.24 9.23 -15.32
CA PRO A 54 0.93 10.39 -15.86
C PRO A 54 0.01 11.57 -15.60
N ARG A 55 0.48 12.55 -14.82
CA ARG A 55 -0.20 13.82 -14.49
C ARG A 55 -1.24 14.22 -15.54
N ARG A 56 -2.48 13.74 -15.38
CA ARG A 56 -3.68 14.39 -15.93
C ARG A 56 -4.20 15.34 -14.87
N LEU A 57 -3.31 16.19 -14.38
CA LEU A 57 -3.67 17.43 -13.76
C LEU A 57 -2.71 18.43 -14.37
N GLU A 58 -3.29 19.30 -15.19
CA GLU A 58 -2.63 20.39 -15.88
C GLU A 58 -1.72 21.17 -14.92
N PRO A 59 -0.67 21.83 -15.43
CA PRO A 59 0.04 22.82 -14.63
C PRO A 59 -1.00 23.77 -14.04
N VAL A 60 -1.20 23.70 -12.72
CA VAL A 60 -2.00 24.69 -12.01
C VAL A 60 -1.38 26.01 -12.38
N LYS A 61 -2.14 26.79 -13.15
CA LYS A 61 -1.73 28.08 -13.67
C LYS A 61 -1.14 28.87 -12.51
N MET A 62 0.11 29.26 -12.70
CA MET A 62 0.76 30.33 -11.97
C MET A 62 -0.14 31.57 -12.07
N TYR A 63 -0.83 31.87 -10.98
CA TYR A 63 -1.25 33.21 -10.62
C TYR A 63 -0.66 33.42 -9.23
N GLY A 64 0.17 34.40 -8.92
CA GLY A 64 0.78 35.52 -9.60
C GLY A 64 1.64 36.19 -8.52
#